data_AF-A0A2T5NH35-F1
#
_entry.id   AF-A0A2T5NH35-F1
#
_cell.length_a   1.000
_cell.length_b   1.000
_cell.length_c   1.000
_cell.angle_alpha   90.00
_cell.angle_beta   90.00
_cell.angle_gamma   90.00
#
_symmetry.space_group_name_H-M   'P 1'
#
loop_
_entity.id
_entity.type
_entity.pdbx_description
1 polymer ?
#
loop_
_entity_poly.entity_id
_entity_poly.type
_entity_poly.pdbx_seq_one_letter_code
_entity_poly.pdbx_strand_id
1 'polypeptide(L)'
;NHTVKARNWTVTGPDQLQVSHPAYPKTLFKEPLRLKLSQGPEAAAQLAGMPYTLLADGQEVSRGVLDAQGRLAIAHDAVTARYSVRLANGATVILPVLTQYQDDEQDPLANLGLHPQDYNISRANEDGDAQNLRRRYARLLFPPPPDASGDAK
;
A
#
# COMPACT_ATOMS: atom_id res chain seq x y z
N ASN A 1 57.30 -28.73 9.50
CA ASN A 1 57.26 -27.32 9.95
C ASN A 1 56.63 -26.45 8.89
N HIS A 2 55.35 -26.12 9.03
CA HIS A 2 54.69 -25.15 8.15
C HIS A 2 54.10 -24.04 9.00
N THR A 3 54.76 -22.88 8.96
CA THR A 3 54.31 -21.66 9.61
C THR A 3 53.40 -20.93 8.64
N VAL A 4 52.11 -20.86 8.94
CA VAL A 4 51.16 -20.04 8.18
C VAL A 4 51.06 -18.68 8.85
N LYS A 5 51.49 -17.61 8.14
CA LYS A 5 51.29 -16.22 8.57
C LYS A 5 50.03 -15.68 7.90
N ALA A 6 48.94 -15.54 8.66
CA ALA A 6 47.77 -14.77 8.23
C ALA A 6 47.99 -13.29 8.58
N ARG A 7 48.03 -12.41 7.57
CA ARG A 7 48.25 -10.96 7.77
C ARG A 7 46.97 -10.12 7.82
N ASN A 8 45.85 -10.60 7.27
CA ASN A 8 44.63 -9.81 7.17
C ASN A 8 43.43 -10.66 7.61
N TRP A 9 42.99 -10.46 8.85
CA TRP A 9 41.67 -10.89 9.31
C TRP A 9 40.72 -9.72 9.05
N THR A 10 39.73 -9.92 8.20
CA THR A 10 38.62 -8.98 8.02
C THR A 10 37.39 -9.64 8.63
N VAL A 11 36.92 -9.15 9.78
CA VAL A 11 35.56 -9.46 10.24
C VAL A 11 34.63 -8.58 9.44
N THR A 12 34.04 -9.17 8.41
CA THR A 12 32.84 -8.63 7.81
C THR A 12 31.74 -8.78 8.85
N GLY A 13 31.07 -7.66 9.17
CA GLY A 13 29.84 -7.67 10.00
C GLY A 13 28.77 -8.56 9.37
N PRO A 14 27.59 -8.73 9.99
CA PRO A 14 26.56 -9.61 9.44
C PRO A 14 26.31 -9.23 7.99
N ASP A 15 26.71 -10.11 7.07
CA ASP A 15 26.46 -10.00 5.65
C ASP A 15 24.95 -9.85 5.53
N GLN A 16 24.47 -8.68 5.12
CA GLN A 16 23.07 -8.57 4.73
C GLN A 16 22.93 -9.42 3.49
N LEU A 17 22.40 -10.63 3.68
CA LEU A 17 22.15 -11.57 2.61
C LEU A 17 21.23 -10.89 1.60
N GLN A 18 21.76 -10.52 0.44
CA GLN A 18 20.95 -9.92 -0.62
C GLN A 18 19.89 -10.92 -1.07
N VAL A 19 18.67 -10.44 -1.31
CA VAL A 19 17.50 -11.25 -1.70
C VAL A 19 17.76 -12.10 -2.97
N SER A 20 18.66 -11.65 -3.84
CA SER A 20 19.09 -12.36 -5.05
C SER A 20 20.08 -13.51 -4.80
N HIS A 21 20.56 -13.70 -3.57
CA HIS A 21 21.58 -14.69 -3.25
C HIS A 21 20.98 -16.11 -3.18
N PRO A 22 21.61 -17.14 -3.79
CA PRO A 22 21.07 -18.51 -3.83
C PRO A 22 20.85 -19.15 -2.46
N ALA A 23 21.60 -18.71 -1.44
CA ALA A 23 21.47 -19.15 -0.05
C ALA A 23 20.47 -18.30 0.77
N TYR A 24 19.77 -17.35 0.15
CA TYR A 24 18.70 -16.62 0.82
C TYR A 24 17.60 -17.59 1.26
N PRO A 25 17.19 -17.57 2.54
CA PRO A 25 16.26 -18.56 3.07
C PRO A 25 14.92 -18.47 2.33
N LYS A 26 14.60 -19.51 1.57
CA LYS A 26 13.33 -19.64 0.83
C LYS A 26 12.13 -19.88 1.75
N THR A 27 12.37 -20.17 3.03
CA THR A 27 11.35 -20.15 4.09
C THR A 27 11.10 -18.72 4.51
N LEU A 28 10.54 -17.93 3.61
CA LEU A 28 10.11 -16.56 3.91
C LEU A 28 9.01 -16.64 4.98
N PHE A 29 9.23 -15.97 6.11
CA PHE A 29 8.20 -15.79 7.12
C PHE A 29 7.05 -15.02 6.46
N LYS A 30 5.88 -15.65 6.41
CA LYS A 30 4.68 -14.99 5.90
C LYS A 30 4.04 -14.19 7.02
N GLU A 31 4.05 -12.87 6.89
CA GLU A 31 3.45 -12.00 7.89
C GLU A 31 1.96 -11.81 7.62
N PRO A 32 1.09 -11.84 8.64
CA PRO A 32 -0.33 -11.57 8.44
C PRO A 32 -0.55 -10.08 8.15
N LEU A 33 -0.92 -9.75 6.91
CA LEU A 33 -1.26 -8.40 6.49
C LEU A 33 -2.77 -8.25 6.35
N ARG A 34 -3.34 -7.26 7.04
CA ARG A 34 -4.79 -6.96 7.01
C ARG A 34 -5.02 -5.65 6.26
N LEU A 35 -5.79 -5.74 5.20
CA LEU A 35 -6.11 -4.61 4.33
C LEU A 35 -7.55 -4.15 4.59
N LYS A 36 -7.71 -2.84 4.82
CA LYS A 36 -9.00 -2.16 4.87
C LYS A 36 -9.16 -1.37 3.57
N LEU A 37 -10.11 -1.78 2.73
CA LEU A 37 -10.24 -1.22 1.37
C LEU A 37 -11.11 0.04 1.30
N SER A 38 -11.82 0.37 2.37
CA SER A 38 -12.70 1.54 2.47
C SER A 38 -12.29 2.50 3.59
N GLN A 39 -12.35 3.80 3.31
CA GLN A 39 -12.05 4.85 4.31
C GLN A 39 -13.25 5.19 5.21
N GLY A 40 -14.50 4.90 4.78
CA GLY A 40 -15.73 5.21 5.52
C GLY A 40 -16.54 3.98 5.96
N PRO A 41 -17.43 4.13 6.96
CA PRO A 41 -18.29 3.05 7.46
C PRO A 41 -19.32 2.58 6.43
N GLU A 42 -19.92 3.51 5.68
CA GLU A 42 -20.89 3.17 4.62
C GLU A 42 -20.24 2.45 3.44
N ALA A 43 -19.06 2.92 3.02
CA ALA A 43 -18.28 2.27 1.97
C ALA A 43 -17.84 0.85 2.38
N ALA A 44 -17.52 0.62 3.66
CA ALA A 44 -17.19 -0.71 4.17
C ALA A 44 -18.35 -1.70 4.00
N ALA A 45 -19.59 -1.26 4.28
CA ALA A 45 -20.78 -2.07 4.11
C ALA A 45 -21.06 -2.42 2.64
N GLN A 46 -20.75 -1.50 1.70
CA GLN A 46 -20.90 -1.74 0.27
C GLN A 46 -19.87 -2.75 -0.29
N LEU A 47 -18.71 -2.88 0.35
CA LEU A 47 -17.67 -3.84 -0.01
C LEU A 47 -17.85 -5.21 0.65
N ALA A 48 -18.74 -5.32 1.64
CA ALA A 48 -18.98 -6.58 2.35
C ALA A 48 -19.48 -7.65 1.36
N GLY A 49 -18.84 -8.82 1.36
CA GLY A 49 -19.22 -9.89 0.43
C GLY A 49 -18.85 -9.62 -1.04
N MET A 50 -18.04 -8.60 -1.33
CA MET A 50 -17.64 -8.30 -2.69
C MET A 50 -16.54 -9.27 -3.17
N PRO A 51 -16.68 -9.87 -4.36
CA PRO A 51 -15.62 -10.68 -4.93
C PRO A 51 -14.39 -9.84 -5.28
N TYR A 52 -13.20 -10.40 -5.04
CA TYR A 52 -11.93 -9.75 -5.33
C TYR A 52 -10.94 -10.71 -6.00
N THR A 53 -10.04 -10.12 -6.79
CA THR A 53 -8.81 -10.75 -7.29
C THR A 53 -7.63 -9.99 -6.73
N LEU A 54 -6.74 -10.68 -6.01
CA LEU A 54 -5.52 -10.14 -5.46
C LEU A 54 -4.34 -10.45 -6.37
N LEU A 55 -3.58 -9.42 -6.70
CA LEU A 55 -2.35 -9.52 -7.45
C LEU A 55 -1.16 -9.11 -6.58
N ALA A 56 -0.09 -9.90 -6.59
CA ALA A 56 1.21 -9.57 -6.03
C ALA A 56 2.18 -9.31 -7.18
N ASP A 57 2.76 -8.11 -7.26
CA ASP A 57 3.66 -7.68 -8.33
C ASP A 57 3.09 -7.94 -9.75
N GLY A 58 1.77 -7.83 -9.88
CA GLY A 58 1.04 -8.05 -11.13
C GLY A 58 0.61 -9.49 -11.41
N GLN A 59 0.99 -10.47 -10.58
CA GLN A 59 0.58 -11.87 -10.71
C GLN A 59 -0.62 -12.17 -9.81
N GLU A 60 -1.66 -12.84 -10.33
CA GLU A 60 -2.80 -13.28 -9.52
C GLU A 60 -2.34 -14.31 -8.49
N VAL A 61 -2.47 -13.97 -7.19
CA VAL A 61 -2.07 -14.84 -6.08
C VAL A 61 -3.26 -15.40 -5.31
N SER A 62 -4.42 -14.74 -5.40
CA SER A 62 -5.63 -15.17 -4.69
C SER A 62 -6.88 -14.57 -5.31
N ARG A 63 -7.99 -15.28 -5.17
CA ARG A 63 -9.33 -14.81 -5.51
C ARG A 63 -10.29 -15.26 -4.43
N GLY A 64 -11.27 -14.43 -4.10
CA GLY A 64 -12.20 -14.73 -3.03
C GLY A 64 -13.27 -13.67 -2.88
N VAL A 65 -13.84 -13.62 -1.69
CA VAL A 65 -14.89 -12.69 -1.30
C VAL A 65 -14.44 -11.97 -0.04
N LEU A 66 -14.65 -10.65 0.01
CA LEU A 66 -14.33 -9.83 1.18
C LEU A 66 -15.20 -10.19 2.38
N ASP A 67 -14.67 -9.97 3.59
CA ASP A 67 -15.42 -10.21 4.82
C ASP A 67 -16.59 -9.23 5.02
N ALA A 68 -17.37 -9.44 6.09
CA ALA A 68 -18.53 -8.61 6.41
C ALA A 68 -18.19 -7.13 6.69
N GLN A 69 -16.90 -6.80 6.86
CA GLN A 69 -16.42 -5.44 7.08
C GLN A 69 -15.64 -4.89 5.86
N GLY A 70 -15.66 -5.59 4.72
CA GLY A 70 -14.92 -5.18 3.52
C GLY A 70 -13.40 -5.26 3.70
N ARG A 71 -12.92 -6.11 4.61
CA ARG A 71 -11.49 -6.31 4.88
C ARG A 71 -10.98 -7.59 4.22
N LEU A 72 -9.68 -7.61 4.02
CA LEU A 72 -8.94 -8.71 3.40
C LEU A 72 -7.72 -9.04 4.25
N ALA A 73 -7.61 -10.29 4.72
CA ALA A 73 -6.43 -10.80 5.39
C ALA A 73 -5.62 -11.65 4.41
N ILE A 74 -4.34 -11.31 4.24
CA ILE A 74 -3.42 -12.02 3.34
C ILE A 74 -2.14 -12.39 4.07
N ALA A 75 -1.55 -13.49 3.66
CA ALA A 75 -0.21 -13.87 4.10
C ALA A 75 0.78 -13.10 3.21
N HIS A 76 1.35 -12.02 3.74
CA HIS A 76 2.33 -11.19 3.06
C HIS A 76 3.66 -11.92 2.95
N ASP A 77 4.26 -11.87 1.77
CA ASP A 77 5.60 -12.38 1.53
C ASP A 77 6.57 -11.19 1.46
N ALA A 78 7.67 -11.24 2.20
CA ALA A 78 8.60 -10.11 2.33
C ALA A 78 9.26 -9.69 0.99
N VAL A 79 9.19 -10.55 -0.03
CA VAL A 79 9.65 -10.22 -1.39
C VAL A 79 8.61 -9.47 -2.23
N THR A 80 7.34 -9.41 -1.81
CA THR A 80 6.29 -8.71 -2.56
C THR A 80 6.38 -7.21 -2.35
N ALA A 81 6.65 -6.46 -3.42
CA ALA A 81 6.77 -5.00 -3.38
C ALA A 81 5.42 -4.28 -3.59
N ARG A 82 4.46 -4.91 -4.26
CA ARG A 82 3.17 -4.28 -4.57
C ARG A 82 2.02 -5.26 -4.53
N TYR A 83 0.96 -4.90 -3.80
CA TYR A 83 -0.34 -5.55 -3.92
C TYR A 83 -1.29 -4.72 -4.77
N SER A 84 -2.11 -5.37 -5.58
CA SER A 84 -3.23 -4.75 -6.28
C SER A 84 -4.48 -5.61 -6.05
N VAL A 85 -5.54 -5.00 -5.54
CA VAL A 85 -6.83 -5.66 -5.32
C VAL A 85 -7.81 -5.17 -6.37
N ARG A 86 -8.23 -6.06 -7.27
CA ARG A 86 -9.26 -5.80 -8.27
C ARG A 86 -10.59 -6.30 -7.74
N LEU A 87 -11.54 -5.40 -7.59
CA LEU A 87 -12.87 -5.69 -7.11
C LEU A 87 -13.83 -5.96 -8.29
N ALA A 88 -14.85 -6.78 -8.06
CA ALA A 88 -15.83 -7.12 -9.10
C ALA A 88 -16.62 -5.91 -9.60
N ASN A 89 -16.71 -4.83 -8.81
CA ASN A 89 -17.32 -3.56 -9.20
C ASN A 89 -16.44 -2.71 -10.15
N GLY A 90 -15.25 -3.21 -10.54
CA GLY A 90 -14.30 -2.52 -11.41
C GLY A 90 -13.29 -1.62 -10.69
N ALA A 91 -13.44 -1.40 -9.37
CA ALA A 91 -12.47 -0.63 -8.60
C ALA A 91 -11.16 -1.40 -8.42
N THR A 92 -10.03 -0.69 -8.51
CA THR A 92 -8.71 -1.26 -8.28
C THR A 92 -7.99 -0.48 -7.19
N VAL A 93 -7.58 -1.16 -6.12
CA VAL A 93 -6.82 -0.57 -5.01
C VAL A 93 -5.37 -1.02 -5.13
N ILE A 94 -4.44 -0.08 -5.21
CA ILE A 94 -3.00 -0.34 -5.29
C ILE A 94 -2.37 -0.03 -3.94
N LEU A 95 -1.63 -1.00 -3.40
CA LEU A 95 -0.90 -0.86 -2.15
C LEU A 95 0.60 -1.08 -2.41
N PRO A 96 1.42 -0.02 -2.41
CA PRO A 96 2.86 -0.15 -2.42
C PRO A 96 3.34 -0.66 -1.05
N VAL A 97 4.08 -1.77 -1.04
CA VAL A 97 4.78 -2.28 0.12
C VAL A 97 6.24 -1.84 -0.02
N LEU A 98 6.55 -0.69 0.56
CA LEU A 98 7.91 -0.15 0.55
C LEU A 98 8.76 -0.96 1.53
N THR A 99 9.71 -1.74 1.01
CA THR A 99 10.75 -2.41 1.83
C THR A 99 11.78 -1.42 2.37
N GLN A 100 11.87 -0.25 1.75
CA GLN A 100 12.71 0.88 2.14
C GLN A 100 11.90 2.16 1.98
N TYR A 101 11.93 3.01 3.01
CA TYR A 101 11.27 4.31 2.98
C TYR A 101 11.84 5.16 1.83
N GLN A 102 11.02 5.45 0.82
CA GLN A 102 11.36 6.36 -0.26
C GLN A 102 10.78 7.73 0.06
N ASP A 103 11.66 8.71 0.24
CA ASP A 103 11.34 10.12 0.49
C ASP A 103 11.05 10.82 -0.85
N ASP A 104 10.07 10.30 -1.59
CA ASP A 104 9.53 11.02 -2.75
C ASP A 104 8.55 12.06 -2.20
N GLU A 105 8.69 13.32 -2.65
CA GLU A 105 7.89 14.50 -2.26
C GLU A 105 6.51 14.11 -1.72
N GLN A 106 6.42 14.00 -0.39
CA GLN A 106 5.31 13.32 0.26
C GLN A 106 4.00 14.02 -0.07
N ASP A 107 3.02 13.25 -0.54
CA ASP A 107 1.65 13.70 -0.65
C ASP A 107 1.06 13.90 0.75
N PRO A 108 0.91 15.15 1.25
CA PRO A 108 0.56 15.41 2.64
C PRO A 108 -0.84 14.88 2.98
N LEU A 109 -1.70 14.71 1.98
CA LEU A 109 -3.03 14.13 2.17
C LEU A 109 -2.96 12.61 2.34
N ALA A 110 -2.01 11.92 1.71
CA ALA A 110 -1.81 10.49 1.90
C ALA A 110 -1.35 10.17 3.33
N ASN A 111 -0.53 11.02 3.94
CA ASN A 111 -0.12 10.90 5.36
C ASN A 111 -1.30 11.03 6.33
N LEU A 112 -2.36 11.73 5.92
CA LEU A 112 -3.62 11.84 6.66
C LEU A 112 -4.58 10.67 6.37
N GLY A 113 -4.14 9.64 5.63
CA GLY A 113 -4.95 8.51 5.21
C GLY A 113 -5.87 8.80 4.01
N LEU A 114 -5.73 9.96 3.37
CA LEU A 114 -6.54 10.39 2.22
C LEU A 114 -5.83 10.01 0.90
N HIS A 115 -5.85 8.71 0.60
CA HIS A 115 -5.32 8.18 -0.65
C HIS A 115 -6.24 8.53 -1.83
N PRO A 116 -5.68 8.88 -3.01
CA PRO A 116 -6.48 8.98 -4.22
C PRO A 116 -7.07 7.60 -4.55
N GLN A 117 -8.36 7.56 -4.86
CA GLN A 117 -9.03 6.36 -5.35
C GLN A 117 -9.45 6.58 -6.79
N ASP A 118 -8.87 5.80 -7.70
CA ASP A 118 -9.30 5.76 -9.09
C ASP A 118 -10.53 4.85 -9.19
N TYR A 119 -11.72 5.43 -9.04
CA TYR A 119 -12.96 4.71 -9.31
C TYR A 119 -13.25 4.72 -10.81
N ASN A 120 -13.44 3.54 -11.40
CA ASN A 120 -13.94 3.38 -12.76
C ASN A 120 -15.46 3.14 -12.73
N ILE A 121 -16.22 3.95 -11.99
CA ILE A 121 -17.68 3.91 -12.01
C ILE A 121 -18.16 4.76 -13.18
N SER A 122 -18.81 4.13 -14.16
CA SER A 122 -19.23 4.73 -15.43
C SER A 122 -20.41 5.73 -15.31
N ARG A 123 -20.46 6.53 -14.25
CA ARG A 123 -21.37 7.67 -14.14
C ARG A 123 -20.59 8.90 -13.73
N ALA A 124 -20.63 9.89 -14.63
CA ALA A 124 -20.06 11.23 -14.54
C ALA A 124 -18.55 11.32 -14.73
N ASN A 125 -18.14 11.33 -16.00
CA ASN A 125 -16.96 12.07 -16.48
C ASN A 125 -17.19 13.60 -16.39
N GLU A 126 -17.84 14.08 -15.34
CA GLU A 126 -18.18 15.49 -15.18
C GLU A 126 -17.80 15.92 -13.76
N ASP A 127 -16.69 16.65 -13.71
CA ASP A 127 -16.25 17.53 -12.61
C ASP A 127 -15.59 16.90 -11.38
N GLY A 128 -14.32 16.48 -11.55
CA GLY A 128 -13.31 16.66 -10.51
C GLY A 128 -12.49 15.42 -10.21
N ASP A 129 -11.22 15.45 -10.65
CA ASP A 129 -10.15 14.50 -10.33
C ASP A 129 -10.27 13.92 -8.92
N ALA A 130 -9.99 12.62 -8.71
CA ALA A 130 -9.93 12.00 -7.38
C ALA A 130 -9.09 12.84 -6.36
N GLN A 131 -8.14 13.59 -6.90
CA GLN A 131 -7.31 14.62 -6.26
C GLN A 131 -8.11 15.81 -5.68
N ASN A 132 -9.12 16.30 -6.39
CA ASN A 132 -9.99 17.39 -5.95
C ASN A 132 -10.99 16.93 -4.90
N LEU A 133 -11.57 15.73 -5.04
CA LEU A 133 -12.51 15.18 -4.06
C LEU A 133 -11.84 15.01 -2.69
N ARG A 134 -10.65 14.39 -2.64
CA ARG A 134 -9.91 14.21 -1.40
C ARG A 134 -9.49 15.54 -0.76
N ARG A 135 -9.14 16.57 -1.55
CA ARG A 135 -8.85 17.93 -1.05
C ARG A 135 -10.06 18.59 -0.41
N ARG A 136 -11.24 18.46 -1.02
CA ARG A 136 -12.51 18.98 -0.45
C ARG A 136 -12.84 18.27 0.86
N TYR A 137 -12.68 16.94 0.90
CA TYR A 137 -12.91 16.16 2.10
C TYR A 137 -11.92 16.52 3.22
N ALA A 138 -10.65 16.72 2.88
CA ALA A 138 -9.62 17.17 3.82
C ALA A 138 -10.00 18.50 4.50
N ARG A 139 -10.54 19.47 3.75
CA ARG A 139 -11.01 20.76 4.31
C ARG A 139 -12.19 20.63 5.28
N LEU A 140 -13.01 19.59 5.14
CA LEU A 140 -14.13 19.35 6.06
C LEU A 140 -13.66 18.69 7.36
N LEU A 141 -12.68 17.79 7.27
CA LEU A 141 -12.10 17.09 8.44
C LEU A 141 -11.11 17.98 9.20
N PHE A 142 -10.35 18.79 8.46
CA PHE A 142 -9.32 19.68 8.96
C PHE A 142 -9.59 21.10 8.42
N PRO A 143 -10.62 21.79 8.94
CA PRO A 143 -10.92 23.14 8.51
C PRO A 143 -9.70 24.04 8.79
N PRO A 144 -9.31 24.91 7.84
CA PRO A 144 -8.26 25.87 8.09
C PRO A 144 -8.69 26.81 9.24
N PRO A 145 -7.74 27.34 10.03
CA PRO A 145 -8.06 28.25 11.11
C PRO A 145 -8.77 29.50 10.56
N PRO A 146 -9.63 30.16 11.38
CA PRO A 146 -10.56 31.19 10.93
C PRO A 146 -9.91 32.47 10.38
N ASP A 147 -8.58 32.57 10.43
CA ASP A 147 -7.75 33.67 9.95
C ASP A 147 -7.10 33.42 8.58
N ALA A 148 -7.30 32.25 7.96
CA ALA A 148 -6.75 31.93 6.63
C ALA A 148 -7.67 32.29 5.43
N SER A 149 -8.78 33.00 5.67
CA SER A 149 -9.67 33.52 4.62
C SER A 149 -9.31 34.94 4.20
N GLY A 150 -8.01 35.21 4.02
CA GLY A 150 -7.48 36.46 3.48
C GLY A 150 -6.99 36.25 2.05
N ASP A 151 -7.53 37.06 1.15
CA ASP A 151 -7.01 37.35 -0.19
C ASP A 151 -7.26 36.33 -1.32
N ALA A 152 -8.42 36.51 -1.97
CA ALA A 152 -8.47 36.60 -3.43
C ALA A 152 -9.66 37.49 -3.82
N LYS A 153 -9.37 38.76 -4.11
CA LYS A 153 -10.26 39.66 -4.86
C LYS A 153 -9.66 39.85 -6.25
#